data_AF-A0A9E1BAA7-F1
#
_entry.id   AF-A0A9E1BAA7-F1
#
_cell.length_a   1.000
_cell.length_b   1.000
_cell.length_c   1.000
_cell.angle_alpha   90.00
_cell.angle_beta   90.00
_cell.angle_gamma   90.00
#
_symmetry.space_group_name_H-M   'P 1'
#
loop_
_entity.id
_entity.type
_entity.pdbx_description
1 polymer ?
#
loop_
_entity_poly.entity_id
_entity_poly.type
_entity_poly.pdbx_seq_one_letter_code
_entity_poly.pdbx_strand_id
1 'polypeptide(L)'
;MNQNRCKKSYGISLRIFVLVAVIAVFLTGSIGMGHTANAEKTYGLYVSDLLEYSGAKHAELSPGATNIIKRGRQMFEITWTALGDIMSYPGTGQELFFRKGTVYQGIPYGQPVHKGKYVGFNADLEEFATAAADADSEMYTTLGENTWYYTEGLGDIKYGPFYSSDCSAFISYVWQLPGRYTTSMIAERTAKKGEKGYKDADFQYIGHKISDLKVGYALNKGSSHIILIYDIVYGRHGNILQVTTLEQTPPIMRLRIWGAGGNAGSLQDLQNKIDSAPYEIIKYKNMEEVSFEESSAVPLNSEDYINRISEPISASASDSAVIGSAILQDETFLIEGWTYHKKNASDVEYSIDGGEWIKMTTEPYGELLRFRAEVKISDVGEHKISVRGKNADENYSVAEFSVEIGAERPVYTACFDNLAGTIPSATKNEPIKAEFVLDSPTKSSLSFNGWAVSTGGVKGYEYKIDDGLWIPLEAGFRQDVYRSMKRTYQDFCNVYNQFTGGIGFENFAGESSHTIYMRGIMDTNDVFDIAQIEIQLGAATYRLFGMELTRTTLYLIIGGLVVLIAVIFVVIFVFHKKSKNKKRKKQTLEGELPVQQRSDKSADQENSREEEE
;
A
#
# COMPACT_ATOMS: atom_id res chain seq x y z
N MET A 1 -46.15 65.76 -7.91
CA MET A 1 -44.74 65.43 -8.21
C MET A 1 -44.43 64.12 -7.47
N ASN A 2 -44.58 62.94 -8.06
CA ASN A 2 -43.62 62.25 -8.94
C ASN A 2 -42.16 62.37 -8.49
N GLN A 3 -41.62 61.35 -7.80
CA GLN A 3 -40.72 60.38 -8.43
C GLN A 3 -40.36 59.20 -7.51
N ASN A 4 -40.44 58.01 -8.12
CA ASN A 4 -40.01 56.71 -7.64
C ASN A 4 -38.50 56.63 -7.34
N ARG A 5 -38.12 55.76 -6.38
CA ARG A 5 -37.17 54.67 -6.67
C ARG A 5 -37.44 53.45 -5.79
N CYS A 6 -38.14 52.51 -6.39
CA CYS A 6 -38.31 51.12 -6.00
C CYS A 6 -36.94 50.40 -6.01
N LYS A 7 -36.48 49.85 -4.88
CA LYS A 7 -35.47 48.77 -4.86
C LYS A 7 -36.20 47.45 -4.58
N LYS A 8 -36.38 46.68 -5.65
CA LYS A 8 -36.94 45.32 -5.71
C LYS A 8 -36.19 44.35 -4.80
N SER A 9 -36.88 43.65 -3.91
CA SER A 9 -36.36 42.54 -3.09
C SER A 9 -36.26 41.20 -3.85
N TYR A 10 -35.97 41.23 -5.15
CA TYR A 10 -35.91 40.03 -6.00
C TYR A 10 -34.49 39.45 -6.16
N GLY A 11 -33.47 40.07 -5.55
CA GLY A 11 -32.06 39.67 -5.73
C GLY A 11 -31.56 38.53 -4.83
N ILE A 12 -32.22 38.26 -3.70
CA ILE A 12 -31.75 37.24 -2.73
C ILE A 12 -32.27 35.86 -3.10
N SER A 13 -33.53 35.75 -3.54
CA SER A 13 -34.12 34.46 -3.95
C SER A 13 -33.49 33.88 -5.22
N LEU A 14 -33.04 34.71 -6.16
CA LEU A 14 -32.42 34.24 -7.40
C LEU A 14 -31.00 33.66 -7.17
N ARG A 15 -30.25 34.21 -6.21
CA ARG A 15 -28.90 33.71 -5.85
C ARG A 15 -28.95 32.38 -5.12
N ILE A 16 -29.99 32.15 -4.31
CA ILE A 16 -30.20 30.86 -3.62
C ILE A 16 -30.65 29.79 -4.62
N PHE A 17 -31.48 30.15 -5.62
CA PHE A 17 -31.91 29.21 -6.66
C PHE A 17 -30.77 28.75 -7.59
N VAL A 18 -29.84 29.66 -7.93
CA VAL A 18 -28.63 29.32 -8.72
C VAL A 18 -27.69 28.40 -7.95
N LEU A 19 -27.57 28.58 -6.63
CA LEU A 19 -26.73 27.71 -5.79
C LEU A 19 -27.27 26.28 -5.72
N VAL A 20 -28.59 26.11 -5.66
CA VAL A 20 -29.26 24.80 -5.67
C VAL A 20 -29.16 24.11 -7.04
N ALA A 21 -29.22 24.88 -8.13
CA ALA A 21 -29.06 24.34 -9.48
C ALA A 21 -27.62 23.88 -9.79
N VAL A 22 -26.60 24.57 -9.27
CA VAL A 22 -25.18 24.16 -9.43
C VAL A 22 -24.89 22.86 -8.68
N ILE A 23 -25.52 22.65 -7.51
CA ILE A 23 -25.39 21.40 -6.74
C ILE A 23 -26.05 20.22 -7.49
N ALA A 24 -27.18 20.46 -8.18
CA ALA A 24 -27.86 19.43 -8.97
C ALA A 24 -27.10 19.03 -10.26
N VAL A 25 -26.33 19.96 -10.86
CA VAL A 25 -25.49 19.67 -12.04
C VAL A 25 -24.22 18.91 -11.65
N PHE A 26 -23.65 19.14 -10.46
CA PHE A 26 -22.51 18.36 -9.95
C PHE A 26 -22.87 16.91 -9.58
N LEU A 27 -24.14 16.63 -9.26
CA LEU A 27 -24.61 15.29 -8.88
C LEU A 27 -24.99 14.38 -10.08
N THR A 28 -25.00 14.90 -11.31
CA THR A 28 -25.45 14.13 -12.50
C THR A 28 -24.41 14.00 -13.62
N GLY A 29 -23.22 14.60 -13.47
CA GLY A 29 -22.14 14.56 -14.46
C GLY A 29 -21.06 13.52 -14.14
N SER A 30 -21.37 12.22 -14.15
CA SER A 30 -20.38 11.14 -14.10
C SER A 30 -20.88 9.88 -14.79
N ILE A 31 -21.27 9.99 -16.06
CA ILE A 31 -21.44 8.84 -16.94
C ILE A 31 -20.85 9.23 -18.30
N GLY A 32 -19.74 8.58 -18.68
CA GLY A 32 -19.01 8.90 -19.91
C GLY A 32 -17.91 7.88 -20.21
N MET A 33 -18.34 6.70 -20.66
CA MET A 33 -17.71 5.77 -21.61
C MET A 33 -16.18 5.76 -21.72
N GLY A 34 -15.55 4.72 -21.16
CA GLY A 34 -14.19 4.32 -21.50
C GLY A 34 -14.17 3.54 -22.82
N HIS A 35 -13.46 4.05 -23.81
CA HIS A 35 -13.06 3.30 -25.00
C HIS A 35 -11.91 2.35 -24.64
N THR A 36 -12.06 1.09 -25.01
CA THR A 36 -11.00 0.08 -25.00
C THR A 36 -9.98 0.40 -26.10
N ALA A 37 -8.74 0.66 -25.70
CA ALA A 37 -7.59 0.66 -26.59
C ALA A 37 -6.67 -0.49 -26.18
N ASN A 38 -6.21 -1.25 -27.18
CA ASN A 38 -5.44 -2.49 -27.09
C ASN A 38 -4.31 -2.41 -26.05
N ALA A 39 -4.35 -3.28 -25.05
CA ALA A 39 -3.27 -3.45 -24.09
C ALA A 39 -2.11 -4.19 -24.76
N GLU A 40 -1.02 -3.47 -25.03
CA GLU A 40 0.29 -4.08 -25.22
C GLU A 40 0.83 -4.56 -23.87
N LYS A 41 1.41 -5.75 -23.88
CA LYS A 41 1.83 -6.54 -22.71
C LYS A 41 2.64 -5.69 -21.71
N THR A 42 2.05 -5.42 -20.57
CA THR A 42 2.77 -4.97 -19.38
C THR A 42 3.73 -6.13 -18.97
N TYR A 43 4.91 -5.88 -18.37
CA TYR A 43 5.68 -6.93 -17.64
C TYR A 43 6.20 -6.49 -16.25
N GLY A 44 5.98 -7.30 -15.20
CA GLY A 44 6.57 -7.16 -13.86
C GLY A 44 6.10 -8.27 -12.91
N LEU A 45 6.61 -8.33 -11.69
CA LEU A 45 6.00 -9.13 -10.62
C LEU A 45 4.59 -8.55 -10.39
N TYR A 46 3.55 -9.21 -10.90
CA TYR A 46 2.20 -8.65 -10.90
C TYR A 46 1.49 -8.84 -9.59
N VAL A 47 1.84 -7.98 -8.63
CA VAL A 47 0.90 -7.48 -7.62
C VAL A 47 1.29 -6.04 -7.36
N SER A 48 0.94 -5.14 -8.28
CA SER A 48 0.43 -3.92 -7.69
C SER A 48 -1.00 -4.25 -7.32
N ASP A 49 -1.33 -4.00 -6.06
CA ASP A 49 -2.69 -4.01 -5.53
C ASP A 49 -3.50 -2.84 -6.12
N LEU A 50 -3.48 -2.71 -7.45
CA LEU A 50 -4.46 -1.98 -8.26
C LEU A 50 -5.89 -2.34 -7.87
N LEU A 51 -6.08 -3.49 -7.20
CA LEU A 51 -7.35 -3.94 -6.66
C LEU A 51 -7.89 -3.07 -5.52
N GLU A 52 -7.14 -2.10 -5.00
CA GLU A 52 -7.66 -1.10 -4.05
C GLU A 52 -8.04 0.23 -4.73
N TYR A 53 -7.62 0.47 -5.99
CA TYR A 53 -7.71 1.79 -6.63
C TYR A 53 -8.33 1.74 -8.03
N SER A 54 -9.67 1.73 -8.08
CA SER A 54 -10.45 1.76 -9.33
C SER A 54 -9.97 2.82 -10.33
N GLY A 55 -9.55 2.38 -11.52
CA GLY A 55 -9.08 3.24 -12.62
C GLY A 55 -7.59 3.58 -12.61
N ALA A 56 -6.82 2.97 -11.70
CA ALA A 56 -5.38 2.99 -11.75
C ALA A 56 -4.84 2.02 -12.83
N LYS A 57 -3.63 2.29 -13.31
CA LYS A 57 -3.00 1.60 -14.44
C LYS A 57 -1.49 1.61 -14.30
N HIS A 58 -0.85 0.53 -14.74
CA HIS A 58 0.61 0.43 -14.77
C HIS A 58 1.24 1.32 -15.83
N ALA A 59 2.54 1.57 -15.68
CA ALA A 59 3.36 2.14 -16.74
C ALA A 59 3.39 1.22 -17.98
N GLU A 60 3.13 1.79 -19.16
CA GLU A 60 3.50 1.12 -20.41
C GLU A 60 5.03 1.02 -20.50
N LEU A 61 5.54 -0.18 -20.79
CA LEU A 61 6.97 -0.47 -20.79
C LEU A 61 7.54 -0.48 -22.21
N SER A 62 8.71 0.13 -22.37
CA SER A 62 9.52 -0.10 -23.57
C SER A 62 10.14 -1.51 -23.54
N PRO A 63 10.52 -2.09 -24.69
CA PRO A 63 11.18 -3.40 -24.72
C PRO A 63 12.43 -3.46 -23.84
N GLY A 64 13.22 -2.37 -23.80
CA GLY A 64 14.36 -2.26 -22.91
C GLY A 64 13.98 -2.29 -21.44
N ALA A 65 12.96 -1.52 -21.05
CA ALA A 65 12.43 -1.53 -19.68
C ALA A 65 11.97 -2.95 -19.29
N THR A 66 11.18 -3.60 -20.15
CA THR A 66 10.72 -4.98 -19.94
C THR A 66 11.88 -5.93 -19.66
N ASN A 67 12.95 -5.88 -20.46
CA ASN A 67 14.09 -6.77 -20.29
C ASN A 67 14.87 -6.49 -18.99
N ILE A 68 15.03 -5.21 -18.61
CA ILE A 68 15.63 -4.83 -17.33
C ILE A 68 14.84 -5.44 -16.17
N ILE A 69 13.51 -5.33 -16.21
CA ILE A 69 12.63 -5.86 -15.17
C ILE A 69 12.69 -7.39 -15.12
N LYS A 70 12.67 -8.08 -16.26
CA LYS A 70 12.82 -9.55 -16.33
C LYS A 70 14.15 -10.03 -15.73
N ARG A 71 15.26 -9.37 -16.04
CA ARG A 71 16.58 -9.67 -15.43
C ARG A 71 16.55 -9.48 -13.92
N GLY A 72 15.96 -8.38 -13.45
CA GLY A 72 15.82 -8.11 -12.02
C GLY A 72 14.95 -9.13 -11.30
N ARG A 73 13.83 -9.52 -11.93
CA ARG A 73 12.88 -10.51 -11.44
C ARG A 73 13.54 -11.86 -11.21
N GLN A 74 14.32 -12.39 -12.16
CA GLN A 74 14.98 -13.70 -11.98
C GLN A 74 15.98 -13.71 -10.81
N MET A 75 16.72 -12.61 -10.58
CA MET A 75 17.59 -12.51 -9.41
C MET A 75 16.82 -12.42 -8.09
N PHE A 76 15.64 -11.80 -8.10
CA PHE A 76 14.80 -11.67 -6.91
C PHE A 76 14.01 -12.95 -6.61
N GLU A 77 13.45 -13.62 -7.62
CA GLU A 77 12.57 -14.78 -7.44
C GLU A 77 13.30 -16.10 -7.21
N ILE A 78 14.62 -16.14 -7.46
CA ILE A 78 15.41 -17.32 -7.18
C ILE A 78 15.25 -17.75 -5.72
N THR A 79 14.87 -19.01 -5.53
CA THR A 79 14.62 -19.57 -4.21
C THR A 79 15.61 -20.68 -3.93
N TRP A 80 16.17 -20.71 -2.72
CA TRP A 80 17.18 -21.69 -2.34
C TRP A 80 17.07 -22.04 -0.85
N THR A 81 17.32 -23.30 -0.50
CA THR A 81 17.36 -23.77 0.89
C THR A 81 18.80 -23.86 1.34
N ALA A 82 19.16 -23.15 2.41
CA ALA A 82 20.52 -23.21 2.94
C ALA A 82 20.83 -24.61 3.52
N LEU A 83 21.87 -25.27 3.02
CA LEU A 83 22.31 -26.60 3.50
C LEU A 83 23.31 -26.54 4.66
N GLY A 84 23.84 -25.35 4.92
CA GLY A 84 24.73 -24.99 6.02
C GLY A 84 24.54 -23.53 6.41
N ASP A 85 25.04 -23.14 7.58
CA ASP A 85 25.02 -21.74 8.01
C ASP A 85 26.01 -20.94 7.15
N ILE A 86 25.53 -19.87 6.52
CA ILE A 86 26.34 -18.95 5.69
C ILE A 86 26.38 -17.60 6.39
N MET A 87 27.57 -17.04 6.54
CA MET A 87 27.73 -15.67 7.03
C MET A 87 27.11 -14.68 6.05
N SER A 88 26.13 -13.89 6.48
CA SER A 88 25.63 -12.77 5.70
C SER A 88 26.63 -11.62 5.76
N TYR A 89 26.62 -10.78 4.73
CA TYR A 89 27.39 -9.55 4.76
C TYR A 89 26.91 -8.66 5.94
N PRO A 90 27.84 -8.17 6.79
CA PRO A 90 27.47 -7.38 7.95
C PRO A 90 26.93 -6.01 7.50
N GLY A 91 25.63 -5.80 7.67
CA GLY A 91 25.00 -4.48 7.59
C GLY A 91 25.22 -3.71 8.89
N THR A 92 25.22 -2.37 8.84
CA THR A 92 25.28 -1.38 9.94
C THR A 92 25.28 -1.91 11.40
N GLY A 93 26.30 -2.67 11.80
CA GLY A 93 26.50 -3.17 13.16
C GLY A 93 25.91 -4.53 13.54
N GLN A 94 25.47 -5.40 12.62
CA GLN A 94 24.95 -6.73 12.95
C GLN A 94 25.60 -7.85 12.10
N GLU A 95 26.10 -8.90 12.78
CA GLU A 95 26.45 -10.17 12.16
C GLU A 95 25.16 -10.98 11.95
N LEU A 96 24.72 -11.08 10.70
CA LEU A 96 23.59 -11.89 10.28
C LEU A 96 24.10 -13.21 9.68
N PHE A 97 23.30 -14.26 9.76
CA PHE A 97 23.57 -15.56 9.13
C PHE A 97 22.36 -16.01 8.31
N PHE A 98 22.60 -16.57 7.13
CA PHE A 98 21.64 -17.46 6.48
C PHE A 98 21.77 -18.83 7.14
N ARG A 99 20.67 -19.38 7.64
CA ARG A 99 20.65 -20.51 8.56
C ARG A 99 20.29 -21.79 7.84
N LYS A 100 21.00 -22.86 8.19
CA LYS A 100 20.75 -24.20 7.66
C LYS A 100 19.27 -24.58 7.83
N GLY A 101 18.69 -25.11 6.76
CA GLY A 101 17.29 -25.57 6.70
C GLY A 101 16.30 -24.48 6.30
N THR A 102 16.71 -23.21 6.25
CA THR A 102 15.82 -22.10 5.89
C THR A 102 15.79 -21.87 4.37
N VAL A 103 14.59 -21.63 3.86
CA VAL A 103 14.36 -21.23 2.46
C VAL A 103 14.49 -19.71 2.34
N TYR A 104 15.30 -19.25 1.40
CA TYR A 104 15.51 -17.84 1.09
C TYR A 104 15.10 -17.52 -0.34
N GLN A 105 14.53 -16.33 -0.53
CA GLN A 105 14.22 -15.78 -1.84
C GLN A 105 15.18 -14.61 -2.14
N GLY A 106 15.79 -14.64 -3.32
CA GLY A 106 16.72 -13.64 -3.82
C GLY A 106 18.19 -14.00 -3.67
N ILE A 107 19.05 -13.25 -4.36
CA ILE A 107 20.50 -13.38 -4.25
C ILE A 107 21.02 -12.76 -2.94
N PRO A 108 21.86 -13.47 -2.16
CA PRO A 108 22.49 -12.92 -0.96
C PRO A 108 23.25 -11.63 -1.25
N TYR A 109 23.15 -10.65 -0.33
CA TYR A 109 23.97 -9.46 -0.41
C TYR A 109 25.42 -9.77 -0.04
N GLY A 110 26.35 -9.26 -0.84
CA GLY A 110 27.77 -9.36 -0.56
C GLY A 110 28.61 -8.59 -1.57
N GLN A 111 29.86 -8.32 -1.18
CA GLN A 111 30.82 -7.59 -2.00
C GLN A 111 32.09 -8.42 -2.22
N PRO A 112 32.04 -9.56 -2.93
CA PRO A 112 33.17 -10.49 -3.09
C PRO A 112 34.22 -9.94 -4.07
N VAL A 113 34.83 -8.80 -3.73
CA VAL A 113 35.75 -8.05 -4.62
C VAL A 113 37.05 -8.83 -4.86
N HIS A 114 37.60 -9.47 -3.83
CA HIS A 114 38.87 -10.20 -3.92
C HIS A 114 38.69 -11.70 -4.09
N LYS A 115 37.62 -12.24 -3.50
CA LYS A 115 37.34 -13.67 -3.47
C LYS A 115 35.84 -13.89 -3.40
N GLY A 116 35.35 -14.83 -4.21
CA GLY A 116 33.93 -15.08 -4.41
C GLY A 116 33.48 -14.71 -5.81
N LYS A 117 32.18 -14.81 -6.06
CA LYS A 117 31.56 -14.60 -7.36
C LYS A 117 30.37 -13.66 -7.26
N TYR A 118 30.40 -12.64 -8.11
CA TYR A 118 29.25 -11.77 -8.34
C TYR A 118 28.23 -12.49 -9.22
N VAL A 119 27.09 -12.87 -8.64
CA VAL A 119 25.97 -13.45 -9.38
C VAL A 119 25.42 -12.40 -10.36
N GLY A 120 25.32 -12.77 -11.63
CA GLY A 120 25.02 -11.91 -12.78
C GLY A 120 26.24 -11.48 -13.60
N PHE A 121 27.47 -11.77 -13.16
CA PHE A 121 28.69 -11.47 -13.94
C PHE A 121 29.66 -12.64 -14.01
N ASN A 122 30.15 -13.08 -12.85
CA ASN A 122 31.20 -14.09 -12.73
C ASN A 122 30.63 -15.44 -12.28
N ALA A 123 29.35 -15.47 -11.92
CA ALA A 123 28.50 -16.64 -11.81
C ALA A 123 27.14 -16.25 -12.42
N ASP A 124 26.49 -17.16 -13.13
CA ASP A 124 25.09 -17.01 -13.55
C ASP A 124 24.14 -17.55 -12.46
N LEU A 125 22.84 -17.54 -12.73
CA LEU A 125 21.81 -17.98 -11.79
C LEU A 125 21.80 -19.51 -11.63
N GLU A 126 22.10 -20.25 -12.70
CA GLU A 126 22.25 -21.70 -12.72
C GLU A 126 23.40 -22.18 -11.84
N GLU A 127 24.55 -21.52 -11.97
CA GLU A 127 25.73 -21.80 -11.17
C GLU A 127 25.46 -21.52 -9.69
N PHE A 128 24.80 -20.39 -9.38
CA PHE A 128 24.38 -20.10 -8.01
C PHE A 128 23.40 -21.14 -7.45
N ALA A 129 22.35 -21.48 -8.19
CA ALA A 129 21.36 -22.47 -7.76
C ALA A 129 21.99 -23.85 -7.54
N THR A 130 22.90 -24.25 -8.43
CA THR A 130 23.67 -25.50 -8.31
C THR A 130 24.54 -25.50 -7.06
N ALA A 131 25.27 -24.39 -6.82
CA ALA A 131 26.10 -24.26 -5.62
C ALA A 131 25.26 -24.26 -4.32
N ALA A 132 24.10 -23.62 -4.33
CA ALA A 132 23.20 -23.59 -3.18
C ALA A 132 22.64 -24.97 -2.83
N ALA A 133 22.44 -25.83 -3.84
CA ALA A 133 21.96 -27.21 -3.67
C ALA A 133 23.07 -28.23 -3.32
N ASP A 134 24.33 -27.81 -3.21
CA ASP A 134 25.48 -28.66 -2.89
C ASP A 134 26.19 -28.17 -1.62
N ALA A 135 26.11 -28.96 -0.55
CA ALA A 135 26.69 -28.63 0.75
C ALA A 135 28.23 -28.57 0.75
N ASP A 136 28.89 -29.18 -0.24
CA ASP A 136 30.35 -29.17 -0.39
C ASP A 136 30.83 -28.01 -1.28
N SER A 137 29.92 -27.20 -1.82
CA SER A 137 30.26 -26.08 -2.71
C SER A 137 30.95 -24.93 -1.97
N GLU A 138 31.56 -24.02 -2.73
CA GLU A 138 32.18 -22.79 -2.19
C GLU A 138 31.18 -21.90 -1.45
N MET A 139 29.88 -22.05 -1.69
CA MET A 139 28.83 -21.34 -0.96
C MET A 139 28.88 -21.61 0.55
N TYR A 140 29.25 -22.83 0.94
CA TYR A 140 29.27 -23.29 2.34
C TYR A 140 30.69 -23.51 2.89
N THR A 141 31.66 -23.78 2.01
CA THR A 141 33.03 -24.11 2.40
C THR A 141 33.98 -22.91 2.38
N THR A 142 33.59 -21.80 1.75
CA THR A 142 34.46 -20.64 1.52
C THR A 142 33.72 -19.33 1.77
N LEU A 143 34.40 -18.34 2.38
CA LEU A 143 33.86 -16.99 2.53
C LEU A 143 34.24 -16.12 1.33
N GLY A 144 33.30 -15.26 0.92
CA GLY A 144 33.60 -14.14 0.03
C GLY A 144 34.35 -13.05 0.78
N GLU A 145 35.30 -12.39 0.13
CA GLU A 145 36.22 -11.42 0.76
C GLU A 145 36.17 -10.05 0.07
N ASN A 146 36.13 -8.99 0.89
CA ASN A 146 36.24 -7.59 0.51
C ASN A 146 37.29 -6.87 1.36
N THR A 147 37.92 -5.81 0.85
CA THR A 147 38.66 -4.83 1.67
C THR A 147 38.16 -3.42 1.41
N TRP A 148 37.74 -2.71 2.46
CA TRP A 148 37.39 -1.29 2.38
C TRP A 148 38.61 -0.44 2.71
N TYR A 149 39.45 -0.14 1.72
CA TYR A 149 40.58 0.78 1.94
C TYR A 149 40.13 2.24 2.18
N TYR A 150 38.89 2.60 1.82
CA TYR A 150 38.50 4.00 1.59
C TYR A 150 37.55 4.67 2.60
N THR A 151 37.07 4.02 3.67
CA THR A 151 36.13 4.72 4.58
C THR A 151 36.33 4.61 6.08
N GLU A 152 37.22 3.77 6.63
CA GLU A 152 37.44 3.78 8.08
C GLU A 152 38.90 3.53 8.52
N GLY A 153 39.88 3.56 7.63
CA GLY A 153 41.30 3.43 8.03
C GLY A 153 41.66 2.11 8.74
N LEU A 154 40.74 1.15 8.74
CA LEU A 154 40.89 -0.18 9.31
C LEU A 154 41.09 -1.13 8.13
N GLY A 155 42.30 -1.65 7.95
CA GLY A 155 42.65 -2.62 6.91
C GLY A 155 42.01 -4.00 7.12
N ASP A 156 40.77 -4.04 7.60
CA ASP A 156 40.07 -5.26 8.00
C ASP A 156 39.31 -5.84 6.79
N ILE A 157 39.60 -7.10 6.49
CA ILE A 157 38.86 -7.89 5.50
C ILE A 157 37.43 -8.05 6.02
N LYS A 158 36.45 -7.67 5.19
CA LYS A 158 35.04 -7.99 5.43
C LYS A 158 34.67 -9.27 4.71
N TYR A 159 33.91 -10.10 5.40
CA TYR A 159 33.45 -11.38 4.89
C TYR A 159 31.95 -11.34 4.58
N GLY A 160 31.54 -12.20 3.66
CA GLY A 160 30.14 -12.44 3.32
C GLY A 160 29.99 -13.72 2.51
N PRO A 161 28.81 -13.94 1.90
CA PRO A 161 28.57 -15.12 1.08
C PRO A 161 29.49 -15.14 -0.15
N PHE A 162 30.03 -16.31 -0.49
CA PHE A 162 30.91 -16.48 -1.64
C PHE A 162 30.20 -16.14 -2.95
N TYR A 163 29.00 -16.68 -3.15
CA TYR A 163 28.09 -16.26 -4.22
C TYR A 163 27.17 -15.17 -3.69
N SER A 164 27.30 -13.95 -4.23
CA SER A 164 26.51 -12.81 -3.78
C SER A 164 26.44 -11.71 -4.83
N SER A 165 25.64 -10.67 -4.56
CA SER A 165 25.60 -9.46 -5.37
C SER A 165 25.47 -8.22 -4.48
N ASP A 166 25.94 -7.06 -4.94
CA ASP A 166 25.68 -5.77 -4.27
C ASP A 166 24.83 -4.84 -5.12
N CYS A 167 24.34 -3.73 -4.55
CA CYS A 167 23.46 -2.78 -5.23
C CYS A 167 23.98 -2.36 -6.63
N SER A 168 25.27 -2.12 -6.75
CA SER A 168 25.89 -1.65 -7.98
C SER A 168 26.12 -2.76 -9.00
N ALA A 169 26.47 -3.96 -8.54
CA ALA A 169 26.52 -5.16 -9.36
C ALA A 169 25.14 -5.47 -9.91
N PHE A 170 24.13 -5.52 -9.05
CA PHE A 170 22.74 -5.73 -9.44
C PHE A 170 22.28 -4.76 -10.54
N ILE A 171 22.47 -3.44 -10.34
CA ILE A 171 22.09 -2.45 -11.35
C ILE A 171 22.89 -2.62 -12.65
N SER A 172 24.19 -2.88 -12.53
CA SER A 172 25.03 -3.13 -13.70
C SER A 172 24.56 -4.35 -14.49
N TYR A 173 24.07 -5.40 -13.81
CA TYR A 173 23.57 -6.63 -14.43
C TYR A 173 22.25 -6.40 -15.16
N VAL A 174 21.28 -5.75 -14.50
CA VAL A 174 19.96 -5.52 -15.11
C VAL A 174 20.05 -4.53 -16.28
N TRP A 175 20.99 -3.59 -16.26
CA TRP A 175 21.29 -2.72 -17.41
C TRP A 175 22.24 -3.33 -18.44
N GLN A 176 22.66 -4.59 -18.25
CA GLN A 176 23.59 -5.29 -19.15
C GLN A 176 24.88 -4.48 -19.44
N LEU A 177 25.43 -3.85 -18.40
CA LEU A 177 26.70 -3.14 -18.52
C LEU A 177 27.84 -4.14 -18.80
N PRO A 178 28.93 -3.72 -19.48
CA PRO A 178 30.05 -4.62 -19.82
C PRO A 178 30.84 -5.14 -18.61
N GLY A 179 30.50 -4.70 -17.39
CA GLY A 179 31.04 -5.17 -16.13
C GLY A 179 30.34 -4.48 -14.96
N ARG A 180 30.82 -4.71 -13.74
CA ARG A 180 30.31 -4.02 -12.55
C ARG A 180 30.79 -2.57 -12.50
N TYR A 181 29.86 -1.63 -12.57
CA TYR A 181 30.10 -0.20 -12.35
C TYR A 181 29.67 0.14 -10.93
N THR A 182 30.58 0.71 -10.12
CA THR A 182 30.24 1.13 -8.75
C THR A 182 29.31 2.35 -8.76
N THR A 183 28.62 2.61 -7.64
CA THR A 183 27.76 3.80 -7.50
C THR A 183 28.52 5.12 -7.75
N SER A 184 29.79 5.20 -7.37
CA SER A 184 30.69 6.33 -7.67
C SER A 184 31.01 6.42 -9.17
N MET A 185 31.36 5.31 -9.83
CA MET A 185 31.62 5.30 -11.27
C MET A 185 30.38 5.72 -12.08
N ILE A 186 29.20 5.27 -11.66
CA ILE A 186 27.92 5.67 -12.26
C ILE A 186 27.71 7.17 -12.08
N ALA A 187 27.94 7.71 -10.87
CA ALA A 187 27.80 9.14 -10.61
C ALA A 187 28.80 9.98 -11.44
N GLU A 188 30.07 9.59 -11.49
CA GLU A 188 31.13 10.26 -12.27
C GLU A 188 30.87 10.26 -13.78
N ARG A 189 30.16 9.25 -14.28
CA ARG A 189 29.77 9.10 -15.70
C ARG A 189 28.37 9.61 -15.99
N THR A 190 27.69 10.20 -15.01
CA THR A 190 26.38 10.81 -15.19
C THR A 190 26.55 12.26 -15.63
N ALA A 191 25.96 12.62 -16.77
CA ALA A 191 25.94 14.00 -17.26
C ALA A 191 24.56 14.64 -17.11
N LYS A 192 24.52 15.95 -16.88
CA LYS A 192 23.27 16.74 -16.77
C LYS A 192 22.90 17.37 -18.10
N LYS A 193 21.59 17.54 -18.32
CA LYS A 193 21.07 18.17 -19.54
C LYS A 193 21.65 19.59 -19.69
N GLY A 194 22.32 19.83 -20.81
CA GLY A 194 22.99 21.11 -21.09
C GLY A 194 24.51 21.07 -20.88
N GLU A 195 25.05 20.02 -20.26
CA GLU A 195 26.50 19.81 -20.16
C GLU A 195 27.06 19.27 -21.48
N LYS A 196 28.32 19.64 -21.77
CA LYS A 196 29.05 19.11 -22.94
C LYS A 196 29.24 17.60 -22.77
N GLY A 197 28.81 16.83 -23.76
CA GLY A 197 28.91 15.37 -23.73
C GLY A 197 27.69 14.65 -23.14
N TYR A 198 26.60 15.35 -22.78
CA TYR A 198 25.37 14.71 -22.26
C TYR A 198 24.82 13.57 -23.16
N LYS A 199 24.91 13.73 -24.48
CA LYS A 199 24.46 12.69 -25.43
C LYS A 199 25.38 11.47 -25.47
N ASP A 200 26.65 11.65 -25.14
CA ASP A 200 27.68 10.62 -25.21
C ASP A 200 27.85 9.90 -23.86
N ALA A 201 27.42 10.53 -22.77
CA ALA A 201 27.50 9.99 -21.41
C ALA A 201 26.75 8.67 -21.26
N ASP A 202 27.37 7.72 -20.56
CA ASP A 202 26.78 6.40 -20.30
C ASP A 202 25.50 6.51 -19.47
N PHE A 203 25.44 7.51 -18.58
CA PHE A 203 24.29 7.76 -17.72
C PHE A 203 23.84 9.22 -17.84
N GLN A 204 22.54 9.43 -17.75
CA GLN A 204 21.90 10.73 -17.89
C GLN A 204 21.15 11.09 -16.62
N TYR A 205 21.45 12.26 -16.07
CA TYR A 205 20.68 12.83 -14.95
C TYR A 205 19.31 13.28 -15.44
N ILE A 206 18.26 12.79 -14.77
CA ILE A 206 16.87 13.10 -15.08
C ILE A 206 16.33 14.14 -14.10
N GLY A 207 16.54 13.96 -12.79
CA GLY A 207 15.91 14.79 -11.78
C GLY A 207 16.07 14.27 -10.35
N HIS A 208 15.21 14.76 -9.46
CA HIS A 208 15.15 14.38 -8.03
C HIS A 208 13.70 14.36 -7.50
N LYS A 209 12.70 14.38 -8.38
CA LYS A 209 11.29 14.35 -7.98
C LYS A 209 10.66 13.02 -8.34
N ILE A 210 9.74 12.54 -7.52
CA ILE A 210 8.97 11.32 -7.82
C ILE A 210 8.29 11.39 -9.19
N SER A 211 7.82 12.57 -9.61
CA SER A 211 7.22 12.78 -10.94
C SER A 211 8.17 12.50 -12.12
N ASP A 212 9.48 12.46 -11.89
CA ASP A 212 10.50 12.21 -12.92
C ASP A 212 10.83 10.71 -13.07
N LEU A 213 10.29 9.86 -12.19
CA LEU A 213 10.55 8.42 -12.19
C LEU A 213 9.92 7.73 -13.41
N LYS A 214 10.65 6.74 -13.92
CA LYS A 214 10.18 5.80 -14.93
C LYS A 214 10.71 4.41 -14.62
N VAL A 215 9.97 3.39 -15.04
CA VAL A 215 10.40 2.00 -14.93
C VAL A 215 11.71 1.80 -15.70
N GLY A 216 12.64 1.04 -15.09
CA GLY A 216 13.99 0.80 -15.61
C GLY A 216 15.01 1.90 -15.31
N TYR A 217 14.59 3.04 -14.74
CA TYR A 217 15.50 4.06 -14.21
C TYR A 217 16.04 3.63 -12.84
N ALA A 218 17.02 4.35 -12.31
CA ALA A 218 17.53 4.11 -10.97
C ALA A 218 17.64 5.39 -10.13
N LEU A 219 17.52 5.23 -8.82
CA LEU A 219 17.93 6.23 -7.84
C LEU A 219 19.39 5.94 -7.48
N ASN A 220 20.32 6.82 -7.83
CA ASN A 220 21.72 6.67 -7.47
C ASN A 220 22.12 7.67 -6.39
N LYS A 221 22.57 7.15 -5.25
CA LYS A 221 23.31 7.89 -4.24
C LYS A 221 24.78 7.54 -4.41
N GLY A 222 25.50 8.46 -5.06
CA GLY A 222 26.93 8.30 -5.35
C GLY A 222 27.72 7.84 -4.13
N SER A 223 28.61 6.87 -4.35
CA SER A 223 29.46 6.27 -3.31
C SER A 223 28.74 5.52 -2.18
N SER A 224 27.43 5.28 -2.30
CA SER A 224 26.66 4.64 -1.21
C SER A 224 25.69 3.55 -1.69
N HIS A 225 24.69 3.89 -2.51
CA HIS A 225 23.63 2.95 -2.85
C HIS A 225 22.93 3.30 -4.16
N ILE A 226 22.39 2.29 -4.84
CA ILE A 226 21.63 2.47 -6.08
C ILE A 226 20.44 1.52 -6.11
N ILE A 227 19.29 2.02 -6.55
CA ILE A 227 17.98 1.37 -6.44
C ILE A 227 17.30 1.35 -7.81
N LEU A 228 16.77 0.20 -8.25
CA LEU A 228 16.03 0.10 -9.50
C LEU A 228 14.58 0.56 -9.30
N ILE A 229 14.06 1.39 -10.20
CA ILE A 229 12.62 1.62 -10.33
C ILE A 229 12.02 0.45 -11.11
N TYR A 230 11.33 -0.42 -10.39
CA TYR A 230 10.87 -1.72 -10.89
C TYR A 230 9.48 -1.63 -11.52
N ASP A 231 8.57 -0.86 -10.92
CA ASP A 231 7.22 -0.63 -11.45
C ASP A 231 6.67 0.72 -10.96
N ILE A 232 5.70 1.27 -11.68
CA ILE A 232 4.97 2.49 -11.31
C ILE A 232 3.51 2.31 -11.63
N VAL A 233 2.66 2.62 -10.65
CA VAL A 233 1.22 2.67 -10.82
C VAL A 233 0.77 4.12 -10.88
N TYR A 234 -0.03 4.44 -11.91
CA TYR A 234 -0.66 5.73 -12.11
C TYR A 234 -2.13 5.67 -11.79
N GLY A 235 -2.65 6.72 -11.15
CA GLY A 235 -4.07 6.89 -10.94
C GLY A 235 -4.81 7.31 -12.21
N ARG A 236 -6.14 7.38 -12.12
CA ARG A 236 -7.02 7.79 -13.24
C ARG A 236 -6.66 9.15 -13.87
N HIS A 237 -6.00 10.03 -13.12
CA HIS A 237 -5.58 11.37 -13.56
C HIS A 237 -4.10 11.44 -13.99
N GLY A 238 -3.41 10.29 -14.06
CA GLY A 238 -2.00 10.21 -14.50
C GLY A 238 -0.98 10.60 -13.43
N ASN A 239 -1.39 10.85 -12.19
CA ASN A 239 -0.49 11.01 -11.05
C ASN A 239 0.04 9.66 -10.59
N ILE A 240 1.30 9.61 -10.12
CA ILE A 240 1.87 8.41 -9.50
C ILE A 240 1.11 8.13 -8.20
N LEU A 241 0.67 6.89 -8.03
CA LEU A 241 0.06 6.36 -6.81
C LEU A 241 1.02 5.46 -6.05
N GLN A 242 1.78 4.67 -6.79
CA GLN A 242 2.67 3.68 -6.23
C GLN A 242 3.96 3.64 -7.06
N VAL A 243 5.09 3.43 -6.36
CA VAL A 243 6.38 3.14 -6.98
C VAL A 243 6.90 1.87 -6.35
N THR A 244 7.17 0.87 -7.17
CA THR A 244 7.87 -0.33 -6.73
C THR A 244 9.33 -0.21 -7.08
N THR A 245 10.18 -0.53 -6.11
CA THR A 245 11.63 -0.53 -6.25
C THR A 245 12.17 -1.90 -5.94
N LEU A 246 13.21 -2.29 -6.69
CA LEU A 246 13.95 -3.53 -6.45
C LEU A 246 15.37 -3.16 -6.03
N GLU A 247 15.74 -3.59 -4.83
CA GLU A 247 16.94 -3.13 -4.14
C GLU A 247 17.79 -4.32 -3.71
N GLN A 248 19.06 -4.36 -4.11
CA GLN A 248 20.02 -5.27 -3.50
C GLN A 248 20.65 -4.59 -2.27
N THR A 249 20.21 -4.98 -1.07
CA THR A 249 20.62 -4.39 0.22
C THR A 249 20.79 -5.50 1.27
N PRO A 250 21.68 -5.38 2.28
CA PRO A 250 21.83 -6.42 3.27
C PRO A 250 20.53 -6.78 3.99
N PRO A 251 20.30 -8.08 4.31
CA PRO A 251 21.14 -9.22 3.96
C PRO A 251 20.89 -9.78 2.55
N ILE A 252 19.78 -9.44 1.90
CA ILE A 252 19.29 -10.08 0.66
C ILE A 252 18.42 -9.09 -0.13
N MET A 253 18.19 -9.37 -1.42
CA MET A 253 17.35 -8.54 -2.30
C MET A 253 15.99 -8.23 -1.69
N ARG A 254 15.50 -7.00 -1.88
CA ARG A 254 14.20 -6.53 -1.37
C ARG A 254 13.39 -5.87 -2.47
N LEU A 255 12.12 -6.24 -2.53
CA LEU A 255 11.09 -5.52 -3.26
C LEU A 255 10.36 -4.58 -2.30
N ARG A 256 10.35 -3.30 -2.63
CA ARG A 256 9.77 -2.23 -1.81
C ARG A 256 8.72 -1.49 -2.59
N ILE A 257 7.52 -1.42 -2.05
CA ILE A 257 6.38 -0.74 -2.63
C ILE A 257 6.16 0.54 -1.81
N TRP A 258 6.26 1.68 -2.48
CA TRP A 258 6.09 3.01 -1.88
C TRP A 258 4.76 3.60 -2.34
N GLY A 259 4.05 4.29 -1.45
CA GLY A 259 2.79 4.95 -1.76
C GLY A 259 1.57 4.14 -1.34
N ALA A 260 0.52 4.29 -2.13
CA ALA A 260 -0.78 3.68 -1.85
C ALA A 260 -0.65 2.15 -1.80
N GLY A 261 -1.09 1.51 -0.71
CA GLY A 261 -0.93 0.07 -0.54
C GLY A 261 0.53 -0.41 -0.36
N GLY A 262 1.47 0.47 0.03
CA GLY A 262 2.90 0.17 0.03
C GLY A 262 3.46 -0.45 1.32
N ASN A 263 4.48 -1.30 1.17
CA ASN A 263 5.20 -1.93 2.28
C ASN A 263 6.38 -1.11 2.82
N ALA A 264 6.81 -0.08 2.10
CA ALA A 264 8.00 0.71 2.41
C ALA A 264 7.69 2.13 2.91
N GLY A 265 6.41 2.51 2.99
CA GLY A 265 5.95 3.84 3.40
C GLY A 265 5.28 4.62 2.27
N SER A 266 4.98 5.89 2.51
CA SER A 266 4.25 6.75 1.57
C SER A 266 5.12 7.23 0.40
N LEU A 267 4.51 7.81 -0.64
CA LEU A 267 5.26 8.53 -1.68
C LEU A 267 6.03 9.71 -1.08
N GLN A 268 5.52 10.37 -0.03
CA GLN A 268 6.26 11.45 0.63
C GLN A 268 7.52 10.92 1.31
N ASP A 269 7.49 9.70 1.88
CA ASP A 269 8.68 9.07 2.47
C ASP A 269 9.72 8.74 1.41
N LEU A 270 9.29 8.27 0.24
CA LEU A 270 10.19 8.10 -0.90
C LEU A 270 10.80 9.43 -1.36
N GLN A 271 10.01 10.51 -1.43
CA GLN A 271 10.53 11.84 -1.78
C GLN A 271 11.52 12.33 -0.73
N ASN A 272 11.20 12.17 0.55
CA ASN A 272 12.10 12.49 1.65
C ASN A 272 13.40 11.66 1.58
N LYS A 273 13.34 10.39 1.19
CA LYS A 273 14.51 9.53 0.96
C LYS A 273 15.37 10.09 -0.18
N ILE A 274 14.75 10.54 -1.28
CA ILE A 274 15.45 11.16 -2.40
C ILE A 274 16.15 12.46 -1.95
N ASP A 275 15.44 13.31 -1.20
CA ASP A 275 15.93 14.63 -0.79
C ASP A 275 16.99 14.58 0.33
N SER A 276 16.79 13.74 1.34
CA SER A 276 17.64 13.67 2.54
C SER A 276 18.96 12.93 2.32
N ALA A 277 18.99 11.98 1.38
CA ALA A 277 20.14 11.14 1.10
C ALA A 277 20.69 11.37 -0.32
N PRO A 278 20.81 12.63 -0.75
CA PRO A 278 20.64 13.15 -2.11
C PRO A 278 20.76 12.08 -3.21
N TYR A 279 19.67 11.35 -3.47
CA TYR A 279 19.61 10.45 -4.62
C TYR A 279 19.36 11.27 -5.89
N GLU A 280 20.09 10.94 -6.95
CA GLU A 280 19.82 11.44 -8.29
C GLU A 280 19.03 10.38 -9.08
N ILE A 281 17.98 10.80 -9.78
CA ILE A 281 17.25 9.94 -10.72
C ILE A 281 18.06 9.90 -12.01
N ILE A 282 18.49 8.71 -12.40
CA ILE A 282 19.35 8.50 -13.57
C ILE A 282 18.76 7.48 -14.54
N LYS A 283 19.13 7.63 -15.81
CA LYS A 283 18.82 6.68 -16.89
C LYS A 283 20.11 6.19 -17.53
N TYR A 284 20.19 4.88 -17.83
CA TYR A 284 21.19 4.32 -18.73
C TYR A 284 20.87 4.65 -20.20
N LYS A 285 21.83 5.22 -20.95
CA LYS A 285 21.56 5.70 -22.32
C LYS A 285 21.07 4.60 -23.26
N ASN A 286 21.62 3.39 -23.14
CA ASN A 286 21.34 2.25 -24.02
C ASN A 286 20.34 1.29 -23.39
N MET A 287 19.49 1.78 -22.48
CA MET A 287 18.41 1.01 -21.86
C MET A 287 17.56 0.24 -22.88
N GLU A 288 17.32 0.81 -24.07
CA GLU A 288 16.52 0.16 -25.13
C GLU A 288 17.24 -0.99 -25.84
N GLU A 289 18.55 -1.13 -25.66
CA GLU A 289 19.37 -2.20 -26.24
C GLU A 289 19.53 -3.39 -25.29
N VAL A 290 19.02 -3.28 -24.05
CA VAL A 290 19.08 -4.36 -23.07
C VAL A 290 18.29 -5.56 -23.58
N SER A 291 18.97 -6.70 -23.64
CA SER A 291 18.41 -8.00 -24.01
C SER A 291 18.02 -8.81 -22.79
N PHE A 292 17.25 -9.88 -22.99
CA PHE A 292 16.91 -10.85 -21.95
C PHE A 292 17.12 -12.26 -22.47
N GLU A 293 17.83 -13.06 -21.68
CA GLU A 293 17.98 -14.51 -21.85
C GLU A 293 17.45 -15.15 -20.57
N GLU A 294 16.53 -16.10 -20.73
CA GLU A 294 15.84 -16.72 -19.61
C GLU A 294 16.75 -17.72 -18.91
N SER A 295 17.01 -17.50 -17.62
CA SER A 295 17.59 -18.51 -16.75
C SER A 295 16.65 -19.70 -16.52
N SER A 296 17.17 -20.90 -16.70
CA SER A 296 16.53 -22.18 -16.37
C SER A 296 16.45 -22.46 -14.86
N ALA A 297 17.24 -21.77 -14.03
CA ALA A 297 17.17 -21.87 -12.57
C ALA A 297 15.94 -21.15 -12.00
N VAL A 298 15.49 -20.12 -12.70
CA VAL A 298 14.25 -19.39 -12.39
C VAL A 298 13.50 -19.18 -13.69
N PRO A 299 12.94 -20.26 -14.27
CA PRO A 299 12.11 -20.10 -15.44
C PRO A 299 11.00 -19.11 -15.08
N LEU A 300 10.78 -18.12 -15.94
CA LEU A 300 9.58 -17.30 -15.84
C LEU A 300 8.46 -18.09 -16.53
N ASN A 301 8.21 -19.28 -15.96
CA ASN A 301 7.45 -20.35 -16.57
C ASN A 301 5.99 -19.94 -16.62
N SER A 302 5.57 -19.61 -17.84
CA SER A 302 4.26 -19.12 -18.21
C SER A 302 4.12 -17.60 -18.04
N GLU A 303 4.36 -16.89 -19.16
CA GLU A 303 3.71 -15.59 -19.41
C GLU A 303 2.17 -15.72 -19.48
N ASP A 304 1.61 -16.88 -19.09
CA ASP A 304 0.24 -17.27 -19.30
C ASP A 304 -0.60 -17.07 -18.07
N TYR A 305 -0.06 -17.21 -16.86
CA TYR A 305 -0.82 -16.96 -15.64
C TYR A 305 0.05 -16.59 -14.43
N ILE A 306 -0.58 -15.93 -13.46
CA ILE A 306 0.03 -15.56 -12.18
C ILE A 306 -0.99 -15.85 -11.09
N ASN A 307 -0.56 -16.59 -10.09
CA ASN A 307 -1.39 -17.17 -9.05
C ASN A 307 -0.97 -16.66 -7.68
N ARG A 308 -1.96 -16.53 -6.79
CA ARG A 308 -1.74 -16.38 -5.36
C ARG A 308 -2.88 -17.03 -4.58
N ILE A 309 -2.51 -17.73 -3.52
CA ILE A 309 -3.42 -18.11 -2.43
C ILE A 309 -3.09 -17.23 -1.24
N SER A 310 -4.14 -16.73 -0.59
CA SER A 310 -4.07 -15.95 0.63
C SER A 310 -4.76 -16.60 1.81
N GLU A 311 -5.63 -17.59 1.62
CA GLU A 311 -6.18 -18.37 2.73
C GLU A 311 -6.27 -19.85 2.35
N PRO A 312 -6.04 -20.79 3.29
CA PRO A 312 -5.56 -20.57 4.65
C PRO A 312 -4.03 -20.38 4.74
N ILE A 313 -3.33 -20.50 3.62
CA ILE A 313 -1.90 -20.24 3.51
C ILE A 313 -1.65 -18.89 2.86
N SER A 314 -0.46 -18.33 3.05
CA SER A 314 -0.02 -17.16 2.29
C SER A 314 1.18 -17.47 1.42
N ALA A 315 1.04 -17.19 0.13
CA ALA A 315 2.14 -17.27 -0.82
C ALA A 315 2.39 -15.95 -1.53
N SER A 316 3.63 -15.76 -1.97
CA SER A 316 3.99 -14.76 -2.97
C SER A 316 3.28 -15.06 -4.29
N ALA A 317 3.11 -14.04 -5.12
CA ALA A 317 2.67 -14.24 -6.50
C ALA A 317 3.65 -15.18 -7.22
N SER A 318 3.11 -16.15 -7.94
CA SER A 318 3.88 -17.17 -8.64
C SER A 318 3.26 -17.45 -10.00
N ASP A 319 4.08 -17.65 -11.02
CA ASP A 319 3.67 -18.17 -12.33
C ASP A 319 3.57 -19.72 -12.33
N SER A 320 3.74 -20.34 -11.17
CA SER A 320 3.55 -21.76 -10.92
C SER A 320 2.39 -22.01 -9.95
N ALA A 321 2.09 -23.28 -9.69
CA ALA A 321 1.16 -23.64 -8.63
C ALA A 321 1.75 -23.24 -7.27
N VAL A 322 0.98 -22.52 -6.47
CA VAL A 322 1.35 -22.17 -5.10
C VAL A 322 1.38 -23.42 -4.22
N ILE A 323 2.45 -23.60 -3.43
CA ILE A 323 2.60 -24.75 -2.52
C ILE A 323 2.68 -24.27 -1.06
N GLY A 324 2.05 -24.99 -0.14
CA GLY A 324 2.16 -24.72 1.31
C GLY A 324 1.42 -25.72 2.19
N SER A 325 1.38 -25.44 3.49
CA SER A 325 0.55 -26.17 4.45
C SER A 325 -0.01 -25.26 5.54
N ALA A 326 -1.20 -25.56 6.08
CA ALA A 326 -1.82 -24.81 7.18
C ALA A 326 -2.31 -25.72 8.31
N ILE A 327 -2.26 -25.23 9.56
CA ILE A 327 -2.79 -25.93 10.74
C ILE A 327 -4.07 -25.23 11.23
N LEU A 328 -5.19 -25.95 11.23
CA LEU A 328 -6.52 -25.42 11.49
C LEU A 328 -7.18 -26.07 12.71
N GLN A 329 -7.82 -25.25 13.56
CA GLN A 329 -8.64 -25.75 14.67
C GLN A 329 -10.09 -26.01 14.26
N ASP A 330 -10.60 -25.19 13.35
CA ASP A 330 -11.99 -25.26 12.91
C ASP A 330 -12.13 -26.17 11.68
N GLU A 331 -13.18 -26.99 11.66
CA GLU A 331 -13.56 -27.82 10.50
C GLU A 331 -13.99 -26.98 9.28
N THR A 332 -14.28 -25.69 9.50
CA THR A 332 -14.66 -24.74 8.46
C THR A 332 -13.56 -23.69 8.31
N PHE A 333 -13.09 -23.47 7.08
CA PHE A 333 -12.08 -22.48 6.77
C PHE A 333 -12.32 -21.84 5.41
N LEU A 334 -11.57 -20.79 5.11
CA LEU A 334 -11.66 -20.08 3.85
C LEU A 334 -10.53 -20.50 2.91
N ILE A 335 -10.87 -20.71 1.64
CA ILE A 335 -9.91 -20.63 0.54
C ILE A 335 -10.15 -19.31 -0.17
N GLU A 336 -9.12 -18.48 -0.23
CA GLU A 336 -9.14 -17.18 -0.90
C GLU A 336 -7.86 -17.00 -1.70
N GLY A 337 -7.98 -16.29 -2.82
CA GLY A 337 -6.83 -15.91 -3.62
C GLY A 337 -7.25 -15.16 -4.88
N TRP A 338 -6.31 -15.05 -5.81
CA TRP A 338 -6.56 -14.52 -7.13
C TRP A 338 -5.66 -15.19 -8.16
N THR A 339 -6.13 -15.16 -9.40
CA THR A 339 -5.38 -15.67 -10.54
C THR A 339 -5.52 -14.73 -11.73
N TYR A 340 -4.44 -14.52 -12.45
CA TYR A 340 -4.38 -13.92 -13.77
C TYR A 340 -4.21 -15.04 -14.79
N HIS A 341 -4.80 -14.90 -15.98
CA HIS A 341 -4.36 -15.66 -17.14
C HIS A 341 -4.35 -14.75 -18.38
N LYS A 342 -3.33 -14.82 -19.25
CA LYS A 342 -3.20 -14.02 -20.49
C LYS A 342 -4.37 -14.16 -21.45
N LYS A 343 -5.04 -15.32 -21.38
CA LYS A 343 -6.26 -15.66 -22.14
C LYS A 343 -7.56 -15.38 -21.37
N ASN A 344 -7.45 -14.67 -20.25
CA ASN A 344 -8.48 -14.44 -19.23
C ASN A 344 -8.88 -15.72 -18.49
N ALA A 345 -8.74 -15.69 -17.16
CA ALA A 345 -9.33 -16.69 -16.30
C ALA A 345 -10.86 -16.50 -16.29
N SER A 346 -11.61 -17.59 -16.48
CA SER A 346 -13.08 -17.56 -16.49
C SER A 346 -13.69 -18.13 -15.22
N ASP A 347 -12.99 -19.02 -14.53
CA ASP A 347 -13.51 -19.73 -13.36
C ASP A 347 -12.37 -20.31 -12.50
N VAL A 348 -12.68 -20.64 -11.25
CA VAL A 348 -11.76 -21.29 -10.31
C VAL A 348 -12.49 -22.39 -9.55
N GLU A 349 -11.82 -23.53 -9.39
CA GLU A 349 -12.35 -24.70 -8.69
C GLU A 349 -11.33 -25.26 -7.70
N TYR A 350 -11.80 -25.92 -6.65
CA TYR A 350 -10.96 -26.66 -5.72
C TYR A 350 -11.40 -28.13 -5.59
N SER A 351 -10.48 -28.99 -5.15
CA SER A 351 -10.73 -30.40 -4.83
C SER A 351 -10.03 -30.75 -3.52
N ILE A 352 -10.66 -31.63 -2.74
CA ILE A 352 -10.14 -32.16 -1.48
C ILE A 352 -9.80 -33.64 -1.71
N ASP A 353 -8.58 -34.04 -1.37
CA ASP A 353 -8.07 -35.42 -1.45
C ASP A 353 -8.27 -36.08 -2.83
N GLY A 354 -8.22 -35.29 -3.90
CA GLY A 354 -8.43 -35.76 -5.27
C GLY A 354 -9.89 -36.12 -5.60
N GLY A 355 -10.84 -35.67 -4.78
CA GLY A 355 -12.28 -35.81 -5.01
C GLY A 355 -12.83 -34.89 -6.10
N GLU A 356 -14.14 -34.65 -6.04
CA GLU A 356 -14.84 -33.80 -7.01
C GLU A 356 -14.30 -32.35 -7.00
N TRP A 357 -14.28 -31.73 -8.19
CA TRP A 357 -13.94 -30.32 -8.34
C TRP A 357 -15.16 -29.44 -8.07
N ILE A 358 -15.06 -28.60 -7.05
CA ILE A 358 -16.13 -27.71 -6.57
C ILE A 358 -15.82 -26.30 -7.03
N LYS A 359 -16.81 -25.65 -7.66
CA LYS A 359 -16.70 -24.28 -8.14
C LYS A 359 -16.67 -23.26 -7.01
N MET A 360 -15.76 -22.30 -7.11
CA MET A 360 -15.61 -21.20 -6.15
C MET A 360 -16.43 -19.98 -6.58
N THR A 361 -16.68 -19.07 -5.65
CA THR A 361 -17.20 -17.75 -5.99
C THR A 361 -16.07 -16.96 -6.63
N THR A 362 -16.28 -16.43 -7.82
CA THR A 362 -15.27 -15.65 -8.54
C THR A 362 -15.76 -14.25 -8.85
N GLU A 363 -14.88 -13.26 -8.70
CA GLU A 363 -15.17 -11.86 -9.01
C GLU A 363 -14.05 -11.31 -9.92
N PRO A 364 -14.38 -10.84 -11.13
CA PRO A 364 -13.42 -10.14 -11.97
C PRO A 364 -13.02 -8.82 -11.31
N TYR A 365 -11.72 -8.57 -11.22
CA TYR A 365 -11.18 -7.33 -10.70
C TYR A 365 -10.00 -6.88 -11.57
N GLY A 366 -10.27 -5.96 -12.50
CA GLY A 366 -9.29 -5.58 -13.52
C GLY A 366 -8.98 -6.77 -14.44
N GLU A 367 -7.70 -7.13 -14.54
CA GLU A 367 -7.25 -8.31 -15.30
C GLU A 367 -7.19 -9.59 -14.45
N LEU A 368 -7.43 -9.48 -13.14
CA LEU A 368 -7.39 -10.61 -12.20
C LEU A 368 -8.80 -11.21 -12.01
N LEU A 369 -8.84 -12.51 -11.73
CA LEU A 369 -10.01 -13.20 -11.24
C LEU A 369 -9.78 -13.55 -9.77
N ARG A 370 -10.45 -12.83 -8.88
CA ARG A 370 -10.47 -13.15 -7.44
C ARG A 370 -11.36 -14.36 -7.22
N PHE A 371 -11.00 -15.20 -6.27
CA PHE A 371 -11.80 -16.37 -5.93
C PHE A 371 -11.90 -16.56 -4.41
N ARG A 372 -13.04 -17.10 -3.98
CA ARG A 372 -13.34 -17.37 -2.58
C ARG A 372 -14.26 -18.58 -2.44
N ALA A 373 -13.97 -19.44 -1.46
CA ALA A 373 -14.88 -20.51 -1.03
C ALA A 373 -14.74 -20.75 0.47
N GLU A 374 -15.88 -20.93 1.14
CA GLU A 374 -15.91 -21.52 2.48
C GLU A 374 -15.91 -23.04 2.31
N VAL A 375 -14.94 -23.70 2.95
CA VAL A 375 -14.69 -25.12 2.84
C VAL A 375 -14.91 -25.77 4.19
N LYS A 376 -15.57 -26.93 4.19
CA LYS A 376 -15.81 -27.73 5.38
C LYS A 376 -15.22 -29.12 5.22
N ILE A 377 -14.35 -29.51 6.15
CA ILE A 377 -13.78 -30.86 6.27
C ILE A 377 -14.00 -31.30 7.71
N SER A 378 -14.80 -32.36 7.90
CA SER A 378 -15.16 -32.85 9.24
C SER A 378 -14.24 -33.95 9.79
N ASP A 379 -13.37 -34.50 8.95
CA ASP A 379 -12.40 -35.51 9.37
C ASP A 379 -11.15 -34.81 9.94
N VAL A 380 -10.63 -35.35 11.05
CA VAL A 380 -9.38 -34.88 11.69
C VAL A 380 -8.20 -35.54 10.98
N GLY A 381 -7.16 -34.75 10.70
CA GLY A 381 -5.95 -35.23 10.02
C GLY A 381 -5.48 -34.30 8.92
N GLU A 382 -4.50 -34.77 8.14
CA GLU A 382 -3.95 -34.07 6.98
C GLU A 382 -4.81 -34.33 5.73
N HIS A 383 -5.19 -33.26 5.04
CA HIS A 383 -5.93 -33.29 3.78
C HIS A 383 -5.21 -32.51 2.69
N LYS A 384 -5.17 -33.05 1.47
CA LYS A 384 -4.57 -32.36 0.32
C LYS A 384 -5.63 -31.55 -0.41
N ILE A 385 -5.36 -30.26 -0.59
CA ILE A 385 -6.19 -29.34 -1.35
C ILE A 385 -5.51 -29.03 -2.67
N SER A 386 -6.27 -29.07 -3.76
CA SER A 386 -5.81 -28.64 -5.09
C SER A 386 -6.77 -27.59 -5.64
N VAL A 387 -6.23 -26.50 -6.16
CA VAL A 387 -6.96 -25.37 -6.75
C VAL A 387 -6.53 -25.21 -8.20
N ARG A 388 -7.49 -25.06 -9.11
CA ARG A 388 -7.23 -24.85 -10.54
C ARG A 388 -8.03 -23.69 -11.09
N GLY A 389 -7.43 -22.98 -12.03
CA GLY A 389 -8.10 -21.98 -12.85
C GLY A 389 -8.55 -22.59 -14.17
N LYS A 390 -9.56 -21.97 -14.77
CA LYS A 390 -10.08 -22.32 -16.10
C LYS A 390 -9.97 -21.12 -17.02
N ASN A 391 -9.66 -21.38 -18.28
CA ASN A 391 -9.85 -20.42 -19.37
C ASN A 391 -10.62 -21.10 -20.52
N ALA A 392 -10.74 -20.43 -21.67
CA ALA A 392 -11.49 -20.95 -22.82
C ALA A 392 -10.91 -22.25 -23.41
N ASP A 393 -9.62 -22.51 -23.23
CA ASP A 393 -8.87 -23.57 -23.91
C ASP A 393 -8.40 -24.69 -22.96
N GLU A 394 -8.11 -24.37 -21.70
CA GLU A 394 -7.46 -25.29 -20.77
C GLU A 394 -7.74 -25.00 -19.29
N ASN A 395 -7.38 -25.97 -18.46
CA ASN A 395 -7.27 -25.81 -17.02
C ASN A 395 -5.78 -25.65 -16.66
N TYR A 396 -5.48 -24.81 -15.67
CA TYR A 396 -4.13 -24.61 -15.18
C TYR A 396 -4.10 -24.67 -13.66
N SER A 397 -2.98 -25.11 -13.08
CA SER A 397 -2.86 -25.27 -11.63
C SER A 397 -2.64 -23.91 -10.98
N VAL A 398 -3.45 -23.60 -9.96
CA VAL A 398 -3.35 -22.36 -9.17
C VAL A 398 -2.61 -22.65 -7.86
N ALA A 399 -2.95 -23.74 -7.18
CA ALA A 399 -2.31 -24.11 -5.91
C ALA A 399 -2.46 -25.58 -5.55
N GLU A 400 -1.50 -26.09 -4.78
CA GLU A 400 -1.54 -27.39 -4.11
C GLU A 400 -1.02 -27.23 -2.67
N PHE A 401 -1.86 -27.48 -1.66
CA PHE A 401 -1.45 -27.33 -0.27
C PHE A 401 -2.09 -28.37 0.64
N SER A 402 -1.46 -28.64 1.79
CA SER A 402 -2.02 -29.51 2.83
C SER A 402 -2.70 -28.69 3.92
N VAL A 403 -3.81 -29.18 4.46
CA VAL A 403 -4.40 -28.65 5.70
C VAL A 403 -4.45 -29.74 6.75
N GLU A 404 -3.95 -29.45 7.95
CA GLU A 404 -4.02 -30.36 9.09
C GLU A 404 -5.09 -29.86 10.07
N ILE A 405 -6.16 -30.64 10.24
CA ILE A 405 -7.30 -30.29 11.11
C ILE A 405 -7.13 -30.95 12.46
N GLY A 406 -7.29 -30.17 13.53
CA GLY A 406 -7.26 -30.65 14.91
C GLY A 406 -5.86 -30.73 15.54
N ALA A 407 -4.82 -30.26 14.84
CA ALA A 407 -3.47 -30.14 15.38
C ALA A 407 -3.29 -28.86 16.23
N GLU A 408 -2.31 -28.88 17.14
CA GLU A 408 -1.96 -27.71 17.95
C GLU A 408 -1.33 -26.62 17.07
N ARG A 409 -1.89 -25.41 17.13
CA ARG A 409 -1.33 -24.27 16.39
C ARG A 409 -0.01 -23.80 17.00
N PRO A 410 0.93 -23.33 16.15
CA PRO A 410 2.11 -22.64 16.62
C PRO A 410 1.75 -21.46 17.54
N VAL A 411 2.44 -21.37 18.67
CA VAL A 411 2.35 -20.22 19.58
C VAL A 411 3.03 -19.03 18.92
N TYR A 412 2.41 -17.85 19.01
CA TYR A 412 2.96 -16.60 18.49
C TYR A 412 2.84 -15.43 19.47
N THR A 413 3.64 -14.39 19.25
CA THR A 413 3.62 -13.13 20.02
C THR A 413 3.86 -11.97 19.07
N ALA A 414 3.05 -10.92 19.19
CA ALA A 414 3.14 -9.72 18.35
C ALA A 414 3.19 -8.46 19.21
N CYS A 415 3.88 -7.43 18.71
CA CYS A 415 4.05 -6.14 19.37
C CYS A 415 4.26 -5.03 18.33
N PHE A 416 3.68 -3.85 18.56
CA PHE A 416 4.02 -2.63 17.82
C PHE A 416 4.99 -1.79 18.65
N ASP A 417 6.09 -1.34 18.04
CA ASP A 417 6.93 -0.31 18.64
C ASP A 417 6.31 1.08 18.44
N ASN A 418 5.65 1.27 17.29
CA ASN A 418 4.89 2.45 16.94
C ASN A 418 3.68 2.05 16.10
N LEU A 419 2.50 2.49 16.52
CA LEU A 419 1.27 2.45 15.74
C LEU A 419 0.60 3.82 15.80
N ALA A 420 0.66 4.59 14.71
CA ALA A 420 0.09 5.95 14.66
C ALA A 420 0.59 6.91 15.77
N GLY A 421 1.82 6.75 16.25
CA GLY A 421 2.38 7.56 17.35
C GLY A 421 1.93 7.10 18.76
N THR A 422 1.18 6.00 18.85
CA THR A 422 0.89 5.31 20.11
C THR A 422 1.86 4.15 20.31
N ILE A 423 2.09 3.75 21.57
CA ILE A 423 2.93 2.60 21.93
C ILE A 423 1.97 1.50 22.46
N PRO A 424 1.59 0.50 21.64
CA PRO A 424 0.70 -0.57 22.09
C PRO A 424 1.42 -1.68 22.86
N SER A 425 0.63 -2.44 23.61
CA SER A 425 1.01 -3.65 24.37
C SER A 425 1.23 -4.87 23.47
N ALA A 426 2.18 -5.73 23.83
CA ALA A 426 2.36 -7.03 23.19
C ALA A 426 1.21 -7.99 23.53
N THR A 427 0.78 -8.80 22.56
CA THR A 427 -0.23 -9.86 22.72
C THR A 427 0.37 -11.23 22.42
N LYS A 428 -0.22 -12.29 22.99
CA LYS A 428 0.16 -13.68 22.75
C LYS A 428 -1.06 -14.45 22.25
N ASN A 429 -0.91 -15.12 21.10
CA ASN A 429 -1.96 -15.91 20.46
C ASN A 429 -3.28 -15.17 20.15
N GLU A 430 -3.26 -13.84 20.15
CA GLU A 430 -4.43 -13.02 19.84
C GLU A 430 -4.00 -11.77 19.05
N PRO A 431 -4.79 -11.33 18.06
CA PRO A 431 -4.49 -10.11 17.32
C PRO A 431 -4.67 -8.86 18.19
N ILE A 432 -3.79 -7.89 18.00
CA ILE A 432 -3.90 -6.56 18.59
C ILE A 432 -5.09 -5.83 17.95
N LYS A 433 -6.04 -5.37 18.78
CA LYS A 433 -7.20 -4.59 18.32
C LYS A 433 -7.00 -3.11 18.63
N ALA A 434 -7.16 -2.26 17.62
CA ALA A 434 -7.02 -0.80 17.76
C ALA A 434 -8.06 -0.06 16.90
N GLU A 435 -8.38 1.17 17.29
CA GLU A 435 -9.30 2.04 16.55
C GLU A 435 -8.68 3.45 16.41
N PHE A 436 -8.73 4.02 15.21
CA PHE A 436 -8.24 5.36 14.91
C PHE A 436 -9.27 6.20 14.16
N VAL A 437 -9.31 7.50 14.48
CA VAL A 437 -10.06 8.51 13.76
C VAL A 437 -9.07 9.48 13.12
N LEU A 438 -9.04 9.52 11.79
CA LEU A 438 -8.10 10.32 11.01
C LEU A 438 -8.83 11.47 10.28
N ASP A 439 -8.07 12.49 9.88
CA ASP A 439 -8.57 13.65 9.12
C ASP A 439 -8.96 13.23 7.68
N SER A 440 -9.10 14.19 6.77
CA SER A 440 -9.41 13.93 5.35
C SER A 440 -8.45 12.89 4.74
N PRO A 441 -8.94 12.01 3.85
CA PRO A 441 -8.11 10.96 3.24
C PRO A 441 -6.81 11.48 2.59
N THR A 442 -6.86 12.66 1.94
CA THR A 442 -5.69 13.29 1.28
C THR A 442 -4.62 13.85 2.22
N LYS A 443 -4.87 13.86 3.53
CA LYS A 443 -3.92 14.34 4.56
C LYS A 443 -3.54 13.25 5.56
N SER A 444 -4.17 12.09 5.46
CA SER A 444 -4.05 11.02 6.44
C SER A 444 -3.15 9.92 5.90
N SER A 445 -2.30 9.41 6.78
CA SER A 445 -1.56 8.17 6.57
C SER A 445 -1.41 7.48 7.90
N LEU A 446 -1.24 6.16 7.86
CA LEU A 446 -0.93 5.33 9.03
C LEU A 446 0.46 4.75 8.80
N SER A 447 1.42 5.06 9.67
CA SER A 447 2.72 4.38 9.69
C SER A 447 2.79 3.46 10.90
N PHE A 448 3.42 2.29 10.72
CA PHE A 448 3.60 1.34 11.78
C PHE A 448 4.92 0.58 11.66
N ASN A 449 5.47 0.20 12.81
CA ASN A 449 6.54 -0.76 12.91
C ASN A 449 6.39 -1.59 14.19
N GLY A 450 6.94 -2.78 14.16
CA GLY A 450 6.78 -3.72 15.24
C GLY A 450 7.58 -4.98 15.00
N TRP A 451 7.31 -5.97 15.85
CA TRP A 451 7.89 -7.30 15.75
C TRP A 451 6.83 -8.34 16.06
N ALA A 452 6.91 -9.47 15.38
CA ALA A 452 6.06 -10.61 15.65
C ALA A 452 6.79 -11.91 15.36
N VAL A 453 6.57 -12.91 16.21
CA VAL A 453 7.30 -14.19 16.18
C VAL A 453 6.36 -15.35 16.40
N SER A 454 6.70 -16.49 15.80
CA SER A 454 5.97 -17.74 15.92
C SER A 454 6.91 -18.92 16.15
N THR A 455 6.44 -19.92 16.88
CA THR A 455 7.12 -21.23 17.00
C THR A 455 7.13 -22.03 15.70
N GLY A 456 6.34 -21.63 14.69
CA GLY A 456 6.40 -22.18 13.33
C GLY A 456 7.40 -21.47 12.40
N GLY A 457 8.22 -20.57 12.97
CA GLY A 457 9.11 -19.70 12.19
C GLY A 457 8.36 -18.50 11.60
N VAL A 458 9.12 -17.57 11.02
CA VAL A 458 8.56 -16.42 10.32
C VAL A 458 9.37 -16.15 9.07
N LYS A 459 8.69 -16.18 7.91
CA LYS A 459 9.27 -15.86 6.62
C LYS A 459 8.79 -14.54 6.02
N GLY A 460 7.76 -13.93 6.60
CA GLY A 460 7.22 -12.67 6.11
C GLY A 460 6.03 -12.19 6.92
N TYR A 461 5.50 -11.04 6.49
CA TYR A 461 4.33 -10.41 7.07
C TYR A 461 3.52 -9.79 5.96
N GLU A 462 2.24 -9.55 6.20
CA GLU A 462 1.36 -8.89 5.24
C GLU A 462 0.19 -8.21 5.94
N TYR A 463 -0.50 -7.37 5.19
CA TYR A 463 -1.72 -6.70 5.63
C TYR A 463 -2.77 -6.67 4.52
N LYS A 464 -4.04 -6.50 4.85
CA LYS A 464 -5.10 -6.17 3.89
C LYS A 464 -6.04 -5.12 4.46
N ILE A 465 -6.74 -4.41 3.59
CA ILE A 465 -7.77 -3.46 3.98
C ILE A 465 -9.12 -4.02 3.54
N ASP A 466 -10.06 -4.11 4.48
CA ASP A 466 -11.39 -4.69 4.29
C ASP A 466 -11.33 -6.10 3.66
N ASP A 467 -12.13 -6.32 2.61
CA ASP A 467 -12.09 -7.51 1.77
C ASP A 467 -11.14 -7.33 0.57
N GLY A 468 -10.06 -6.55 0.75
CA GLY A 468 -9.00 -6.33 -0.24
C GLY A 468 -8.05 -7.53 -0.38
N LEU A 469 -6.97 -7.33 -1.14
CA LEU A 469 -5.90 -8.32 -1.22
C LEU A 469 -4.96 -8.21 -0.03
N TRP A 470 -4.37 -9.33 0.35
CA TRP A 470 -3.23 -9.34 1.24
C TRP A 470 -1.98 -8.80 0.54
N ILE A 471 -1.27 -7.89 1.17
CA ILE A 471 -0.12 -7.14 0.64
C ILE A 471 1.08 -7.40 1.54
N PRO A 472 2.21 -7.89 0.99
CA PRO A 472 3.43 -8.12 1.78
C PRO A 472 3.88 -6.85 2.51
N LEU A 473 4.30 -6.98 3.75
CA LEU A 473 4.96 -5.93 4.53
C LEU A 473 6.47 -6.02 4.42
N GLU A 474 7.18 -4.92 4.71
CA GLU A 474 8.63 -5.02 4.82
C GLU A 474 8.99 -5.86 6.05
N ALA A 475 9.63 -7.00 5.80
CA ALA A 475 10.17 -7.87 6.84
C ALA A 475 11.65 -7.55 7.10
N GLY A 476 12.03 -7.59 8.38
CA GLY A 476 13.39 -7.34 8.83
C GLY A 476 13.76 -8.21 10.03
N PHE A 477 15.00 -8.04 10.47
CA PHE A 477 15.53 -8.72 11.64
C PHE A 477 15.98 -7.71 12.70
N ARG A 478 15.61 -8.00 13.95
CA ARG A 478 15.99 -7.28 15.15
C ARG A 478 16.73 -8.20 16.11
N GLN A 479 17.98 -7.84 16.37
CA GLN A 479 18.87 -8.58 17.25
C GLN A 479 18.44 -8.53 18.72
N ASP A 480 17.85 -7.43 19.18
CA ASP A 480 17.39 -7.22 20.55
C ASP A 480 16.16 -8.08 20.86
N VAL A 481 15.21 -8.11 19.92
CA VAL A 481 14.03 -8.99 19.91
C VAL A 481 14.47 -10.45 19.94
N TYR A 482 15.38 -10.85 19.06
CA TYR A 482 15.93 -12.21 19.05
C TYR A 482 16.60 -12.61 20.38
N ARG A 483 17.37 -11.71 21.01
CA ARG A 483 18.06 -11.97 22.28
C ARG A 483 17.12 -12.08 23.48
N SER A 484 15.98 -11.40 23.45
CA SER A 484 14.98 -11.45 24.53
C SER A 484 14.10 -12.70 24.47
N MET A 485 14.06 -13.40 23.33
CA MET A 485 13.24 -14.59 23.05
C MET A 485 13.81 -15.93 23.54
N LYS A 486 14.87 -15.91 24.36
CA LYS A 486 15.63 -17.12 24.75
C LYS A 486 14.70 -18.27 25.19
N ARG A 487 14.88 -19.42 24.50
CA ARG A 487 14.22 -20.74 24.64
C ARG A 487 12.94 -21.03 23.85
N THR A 488 12.10 -20.05 23.51
CA THR A 488 10.80 -20.36 22.88
C THR A 488 10.77 -20.12 21.36
N TYR A 489 11.25 -18.96 20.91
CA TYR A 489 11.16 -18.55 19.50
C TYR A 489 12.51 -18.48 18.79
N GLN A 490 13.59 -18.51 19.56
CA GLN A 490 14.93 -18.20 19.08
C GLN A 490 15.40 -19.14 17.93
N ASP A 491 15.01 -20.41 17.98
CA ASP A 491 15.42 -21.38 16.97
C ASP A 491 14.57 -21.29 15.69
N PHE A 492 13.44 -20.57 15.75
CA PHE A 492 12.45 -20.47 14.68
C PHE A 492 12.45 -19.10 13.98
N CYS A 493 12.68 -18.00 14.71
CA CYS A 493 12.57 -16.63 14.20
C CYS A 493 13.95 -15.96 14.06
N ASN A 494 14.86 -16.61 13.35
CA ASN A 494 16.25 -16.20 13.20
C ASN A 494 16.54 -15.39 11.91
N VAL A 495 15.55 -15.27 11.00
CA VAL A 495 15.64 -14.48 9.76
C VAL A 495 14.77 -13.25 9.82
N TYR A 496 13.48 -13.41 10.07
CA TYR A 496 12.54 -12.31 10.22
C TYR A 496 11.92 -12.35 11.60
N ASN A 497 11.86 -11.18 12.23
CA ASN A 497 11.11 -10.98 13.45
C ASN A 497 10.53 -9.56 13.54
N GLN A 498 10.80 -8.69 12.57
CA GLN A 498 10.36 -7.30 12.52
C GLN A 498 9.52 -7.07 11.28
N PHE A 499 8.47 -6.26 11.41
CA PHE A 499 7.73 -5.71 10.29
C PHE A 499 7.72 -4.18 10.33
N THR A 500 7.60 -3.56 9.17
CA THR A 500 7.39 -2.12 9.00
C THR A 500 6.51 -1.89 7.79
N GLY A 501 5.71 -0.82 7.82
CA GLY A 501 4.86 -0.45 6.70
C GLY A 501 4.19 0.90 6.91
N GLY A 502 3.46 1.33 5.89
CA GLY A 502 2.64 2.52 5.98
C GLY A 502 1.56 2.56 4.92
N ILE A 503 0.38 3.05 5.30
CA ILE A 503 -0.82 3.09 4.46
C ILE A 503 -1.18 4.55 4.22
N GLY A 504 -1.23 4.96 2.95
CA GLY A 504 -1.79 6.25 2.53
C GLY A 504 -3.29 6.13 2.26
N PHE A 505 -4.06 7.15 2.64
CA PHE A 505 -5.51 7.15 2.47
C PHE A 505 -6.00 8.03 1.31
N GLU A 506 -5.11 8.61 0.49
CA GLU A 506 -5.44 9.69 -0.46
C GLU A 506 -6.53 9.35 -1.49
N ASN A 507 -6.74 8.08 -1.81
CA ASN A 507 -7.72 7.63 -2.79
C ASN A 507 -8.98 7.02 -2.16
N PHE A 508 -9.04 6.94 -0.83
CA PHE A 508 -10.23 6.46 -0.14
C PHE A 508 -11.32 7.51 -0.18
N ALA A 509 -12.57 7.07 -0.19
CA ALA A 509 -13.71 7.97 -0.09
C ALA A 509 -13.63 8.77 1.21
N GLY A 510 -13.98 10.06 1.18
CA GLY A 510 -14.13 10.84 2.41
C GLY A 510 -15.33 10.32 3.23
N GLU A 511 -15.22 10.36 4.56
CA GLU A 511 -16.27 9.87 5.48
C GLU A 511 -16.54 8.37 5.33
N SER A 512 -15.48 7.58 5.40
CA SER A 512 -15.49 6.12 5.23
C SER A 512 -14.89 5.41 6.44
N SER A 513 -15.24 4.13 6.60
CA SER A 513 -14.74 3.26 7.65
C SER A 513 -14.07 2.05 7.00
N HIS A 514 -12.88 1.71 7.49
CA HIS A 514 -12.04 0.65 6.94
C HIS A 514 -11.45 -0.20 8.07
N THR A 515 -11.25 -1.48 7.82
CA THR A 515 -10.57 -2.39 8.75
C THR A 515 -9.28 -2.88 8.12
N ILE A 516 -8.14 -2.62 8.76
CA ILE A 516 -6.85 -3.16 8.35
C ILE A 516 -6.58 -4.43 9.15
N TYR A 517 -6.35 -5.54 8.45
CA TYR A 517 -5.89 -6.79 9.04
C TYR A 517 -4.39 -6.93 8.80
N MET A 518 -3.66 -7.45 9.77
CA MET A 518 -2.23 -7.74 9.65
C MET A 518 -1.95 -9.14 10.16
N ARG A 519 -1.04 -9.86 9.50
CA ARG A 519 -0.66 -11.22 9.88
C ARG A 519 0.80 -11.52 9.54
N GLY A 520 1.35 -12.52 10.22
CA GLY A 520 2.64 -13.11 9.89
C GLY A 520 2.50 -14.39 9.10
N ILE A 521 3.53 -14.71 8.33
CA ILE A 521 3.63 -15.89 7.47
C ILE A 521 4.74 -16.78 8.03
N MET A 522 4.41 -18.02 8.35
CA MET A 522 5.33 -19.03 8.88
C MET A 522 6.09 -19.72 7.75
N ASP A 523 7.16 -20.45 8.08
CA ASP A 523 8.05 -21.06 7.08
C ASP A 523 7.30 -22.00 6.11
N THR A 524 6.25 -22.66 6.62
CA THR A 524 5.35 -23.57 5.89
C THR A 524 4.29 -22.88 5.01
N ASN A 525 4.25 -21.54 4.97
CA ASN A 525 3.16 -20.71 4.43
C ASN A 525 1.89 -20.65 5.30
N ASP A 526 1.86 -21.29 6.47
CA ASP A 526 0.77 -21.07 7.43
C ASP A 526 0.79 -19.63 7.96
N VAL A 527 -0.33 -19.13 8.46
CA VAL A 527 -0.50 -17.72 8.87
C VAL A 527 -0.90 -17.57 10.34
N PHE A 528 -0.56 -16.43 10.94
CA PHE A 528 -1.00 -16.07 12.29
C PHE A 528 -1.34 -14.59 12.39
N ASP A 529 -2.45 -14.26 13.06
CA ASP A 529 -2.97 -12.89 13.10
C ASP A 529 -2.16 -11.99 14.05
N ILE A 530 -1.73 -10.84 13.54
CA ILE A 530 -0.97 -9.82 14.27
C ILE A 530 -1.90 -8.73 14.78
N ALA A 531 -2.76 -8.18 13.92
CA ALA A 531 -3.60 -7.04 14.28
C ALA A 531 -4.88 -6.94 13.45
N GLN A 532 -5.89 -6.30 14.06
CA GLN A 532 -7.09 -5.80 13.42
C GLN A 532 -7.29 -4.34 13.85
N ILE A 533 -7.19 -3.42 12.90
CA ILE A 533 -7.18 -1.98 13.15
C ILE A 533 -8.36 -1.34 12.43
N GLU A 534 -9.28 -0.74 13.17
CA GLU A 534 -10.41 0.01 12.62
C GLU A 534 -10.03 1.47 12.38
N ILE A 535 -10.36 2.02 11.21
CA ILE A 535 -10.07 3.41 10.84
C ILE A 535 -11.34 4.09 10.36
N GLN A 536 -11.61 5.27 10.92
CA GLN A 536 -12.60 6.21 10.41
C GLN A 536 -11.91 7.41 9.74
N LEU A 537 -12.14 7.62 8.45
CA LEU A 537 -11.55 8.71 7.65
C LEU A 537 -12.50 9.89 7.51
N GLY A 538 -12.00 11.12 7.65
CA GLY A 538 -12.76 12.34 7.35
C GLY A 538 -13.86 12.68 8.35
N ALA A 539 -13.86 12.06 9.54
CA ALA A 539 -14.73 12.44 10.64
C ALA A 539 -14.28 13.80 11.21
N ALA A 540 -14.70 14.89 10.57
CA ALA A 540 -14.39 16.24 11.05
C ALA A 540 -15.01 16.47 12.44
N THR A 541 -14.17 16.48 13.48
CA THR A 541 -14.52 17.02 14.80
C THR A 541 -14.41 18.54 14.73
N TYR A 542 -15.55 19.23 14.77
CA TYR A 542 -15.59 20.69 14.85
C TYR A 542 -15.53 21.11 16.32
N ARG A 543 -14.55 21.96 16.67
CA ARG A 543 -14.54 22.62 17.98
C ARG A 543 -15.38 23.89 17.94
N LEU A 544 -16.52 23.87 18.62
CA LEU A 544 -17.35 25.05 18.86
C LEU A 544 -17.44 25.25 20.37
N PHE A 545 -17.00 26.41 20.86
CA PHE A 545 -16.98 26.76 22.30
C PHE A 545 -16.32 25.71 23.22
N GLY A 546 -15.23 25.08 22.77
CA GLY A 546 -14.48 24.11 23.58
C GLY A 546 -15.10 22.72 23.66
N MET A 547 -16.22 22.46 22.96
CA MET A 547 -16.81 21.15 22.82
C MET A 547 -16.47 20.53 21.46
N GLU A 548 -16.14 19.24 21.45
CA GLU A 548 -15.95 18.46 20.23
C GLU A 548 -17.31 17.98 19.72
N LEU A 549 -17.66 18.40 18.50
CA LEU A 549 -18.94 18.10 17.86
C LEU A 549 -18.70 17.38 16.54
N THR A 550 -19.43 16.29 16.31
CA THR A 550 -19.44 15.61 15.01
C THR A 550 -20.26 16.41 14.00
N ARG A 551 -19.97 16.25 12.70
CA ARG A 551 -20.69 16.92 11.60
C ARG A 551 -22.21 16.63 11.63
N THR A 552 -22.62 15.43 12.07
CA THR A 552 -24.02 15.04 12.25
C THR A 552 -24.72 15.90 13.31
N THR A 553 -24.05 16.13 14.45
CA THR A 553 -24.55 17.01 15.50
C THR A 553 -24.60 18.46 15.02
N LEU A 554 -23.61 18.90 14.24
CA LEU A 554 -23.60 20.23 13.63
C LEU A 554 -24.77 20.44 12.65
N TYR A 555 -25.08 19.45 11.80
CA TYR A 555 -26.23 19.51 10.90
C TYR A 555 -27.56 19.50 11.63
N LEU A 556 -27.69 18.76 12.74
CA LEU A 556 -28.88 18.80 13.59
C LEU A 556 -29.04 20.17 14.25
N ILE A 557 -27.96 20.79 14.71
CA ILE A 557 -27.98 22.14 15.30
C ILE A 557 -28.35 23.18 14.24
N ILE A 558 -27.71 23.14 13.07
CA ILE A 558 -27.98 24.09 11.97
C ILE A 558 -29.39 23.87 11.41
N GLY A 559 -29.81 22.62 11.21
CA GLY A 559 -31.15 22.27 10.77
C GLY A 559 -32.21 22.73 11.77
N GLY A 560 -31.97 22.53 13.07
CA GLY A 560 -32.80 23.06 14.14
C GLY A 560 -32.87 24.59 14.14
N LEU A 561 -31.75 25.27 13.88
CA LEU A 561 -31.69 26.74 13.78
C LEU A 561 -32.48 27.26 12.57
N VAL A 562 -32.41 26.58 11.42
CA VAL A 562 -33.19 26.92 10.22
C VAL A 562 -34.68 26.74 10.46
N VAL A 563 -35.09 25.66 11.13
CA VAL A 563 -36.49 25.44 11.53
C VAL A 563 -36.95 26.52 12.52
N LEU A 564 -36.12 26.87 13.50
CA LEU A 564 -36.43 27.94 14.46
C LEU A 564 -36.62 29.29 13.76
N ILE A 565 -35.73 29.64 12.82
CA ILE A 565 -35.84 30.85 12.01
C ILE A 565 -37.10 30.81 11.15
N ALA A 566 -37.44 29.67 10.54
CA ALA A 566 -38.67 29.51 9.76
C ALA A 566 -39.92 29.69 10.64
N VAL A 567 -39.94 29.14 11.86
CA VAL A 567 -41.02 29.33 12.84
C VAL A 567 -41.14 30.80 13.25
N ILE A 568 -40.02 31.49 13.51
CA ILE A 568 -40.01 32.92 13.81
C ILE A 568 -40.59 33.72 12.65
N PHE A 569 -40.23 33.41 11.40
CA PHE A 569 -40.80 34.05 10.22
C PHE A 569 -42.31 33.80 10.08
N VAL A 570 -42.78 32.57 10.35
CA VAL A 570 -44.22 32.24 10.35
C VAL A 570 -44.95 33.00 11.45
N VAL A 571 -44.39 33.07 12.66
CA VAL A 571 -44.97 33.83 13.78
C VAL A 571 -45.04 35.31 13.43
N ILE A 572 -43.96 35.91 12.93
CA ILE A 572 -43.94 37.32 12.49
C ILE A 572 -44.99 37.54 11.39
N PHE A 573 -45.10 36.64 10.43
CA PHE A 573 -46.08 36.73 9.34
C PHE A 573 -47.54 36.64 9.85
N VAL A 574 -47.82 35.73 10.80
CA VAL A 574 -49.13 35.58 11.44
C VAL A 574 -49.47 36.83 12.27
N PHE A 575 -48.52 37.38 13.02
CA PHE A 575 -48.71 38.63 13.76
C PHE A 575 -48.92 39.83 12.83
N HIS A 576 -48.19 39.91 11.70
CA HIS A 576 -48.41 40.92 10.66
C HIS A 576 -49.81 40.80 10.01
N LYS A 577 -50.28 39.57 9.77
CA LYS A 577 -51.62 39.31 9.21
C LYS A 577 -52.73 39.68 10.21
N LYS A 578 -52.56 39.39 11.50
CA LYS A 578 -53.47 39.84 12.57
C LYS A 578 -53.50 41.36 12.73
N SER A 579 -52.34 42.02 12.62
CA SER A 579 -52.23 43.50 12.65
C SER A 579 -52.95 44.15 11.46
N LYS A 580 -52.78 43.63 10.24
CA LYS A 580 -53.51 44.10 9.06
C LYS A 580 -55.03 43.86 9.16
N ASN A 581 -55.46 42.75 9.75
CA ASN A 581 -56.89 42.48 9.97
C ASN A 581 -57.51 43.35 11.09
N LYS A 582 -56.74 43.73 12.12
CA LYS A 582 -57.20 44.69 13.15
C LYS A 582 -57.34 46.11 12.58
N LYS A 583 -56.43 46.54 11.70
CA LYS A 583 -56.54 47.84 11.00
C LYS A 583 -57.71 47.86 10.00
N ARG A 584 -57.98 46.76 9.30
CA ARG A 584 -59.16 46.64 8.41
C ARG A 584 -60.50 46.64 9.18
N LYS A 585 -60.58 46.00 10.35
CA LYS A 585 -61.82 46.00 11.18
C LYS A 585 -62.10 47.35 11.88
N LYS A 586 -61.08 48.17 12.15
CA LYS A 586 -61.27 49.48 12.79
C LYS A 586 -61.72 50.57 11.80
N GLN A 587 -61.44 50.41 10.49
CA GLN A 587 -61.89 51.33 9.44
C GLN A 587 -63.33 51.06 8.92
N THR A 588 -63.98 49.98 9.34
CA THR A 588 -65.36 49.63 8.90
C THR A 588 -66.44 49.94 9.95
N LEU A 589 -66.07 50.49 11.11
CA LEU A 589 -66.98 50.71 12.26
C LEU A 589 -67.11 52.19 12.68
N GLU A 590 -66.42 53.13 12.02
CA GLU A 590 -66.47 54.58 12.31
C GLU A 590 -67.03 55.39 11.12
N GLY A 591 -68.17 54.94 10.60
CA GLY A 591 -68.85 55.56 9.47
C GLY A 591 -70.36 55.52 9.60
N GLU A 592 -70.92 55.92 10.75
CA GLU A 592 -72.28 56.46 10.87
C GLU A 592 -72.42 57.25 12.20
N LEU A 593 -72.49 58.58 12.07
CA LEU A 593 -72.96 59.62 13.01
C LEU A 593 -74.43 59.35 13.44
N PRO A 594 -75.11 60.07 14.39
CA PRO A 594 -74.94 61.49 14.78
C PRO A 594 -75.21 61.86 16.29
N VAL A 595 -74.55 62.87 16.88
CA VAL A 595 -74.96 64.29 17.12
C VAL A 595 -75.62 64.60 18.48
N GLN A 596 -75.09 65.68 19.11
CA GLN A 596 -75.61 66.53 20.20
C GLN A 596 -75.57 65.94 21.63
N GLN A 597 -75.14 66.65 22.69
CA GLN A 597 -75.17 68.10 22.96
C GLN A 597 -74.25 68.48 24.15
N ARG A 598 -73.57 69.63 24.03
CA ARG A 598 -73.23 70.68 25.03
C ARG A 598 -72.52 70.38 26.38
N SER A 599 -71.44 71.17 26.59
CA SER A 599 -71.01 71.94 27.80
C SER A 599 -70.82 71.18 29.13
N ASP A 600 -69.75 71.35 29.91
CA ASP A 600 -69.02 72.57 30.26
C ASP A 600 -67.70 72.21 31.00
N LYS A 601 -66.72 73.12 30.88
CA LYS A 601 -65.73 73.59 31.87
C LYS A 601 -64.89 72.61 32.72
N SER A 602 -63.57 72.69 32.55
CA SER A 602 -62.56 73.20 33.53
C SER A 602 -62.18 72.18 34.61
N ALA A 603 -60.95 72.02 35.08
CA ALA A 603 -59.72 72.77 35.02
C ALA A 603 -58.56 71.85 35.47
N ASP A 604 -57.35 72.40 35.38
CA ASP A 604 -56.22 72.14 36.29
C ASP A 604 -55.40 70.86 36.08
N GLN A 605 -54.18 71.02 35.55
CA GLN A 605 -52.93 71.28 36.30
C GLN A 605 -52.42 69.95 36.91
N GLU A 606 -51.15 69.58 36.84
CA GLU A 606 -49.96 70.40 36.92
C GLU A 606 -48.73 69.51 36.65
N ASN A 607 -47.66 70.13 36.15
CA ASN A 607 -46.26 69.97 36.55
C ASN A 607 -45.58 68.58 36.52
N SER A 608 -44.29 68.46 36.24
CA SER A 608 -43.22 69.39 35.88
C SER A 608 -41.99 68.50 35.62
N ARG A 609 -41.20 68.82 34.59
CA ARG A 609 -39.82 69.34 34.70
C ARG A 609 -38.75 68.25 34.82
N GLU A 610 -37.90 68.17 33.79
CA GLU A 610 -36.56 68.81 33.69
C GLU A 610 -35.56 67.88 34.36
N GLU A 611 -34.30 67.72 34.00
CA GLU A 611 -33.26 68.31 33.14
C GLU A 611 -32.01 67.48 33.56
N GLU A 612 -30.85 67.43 32.96
CA GLU A 612 -30.19 67.86 31.73
C GLU A 612 -28.84 67.09 31.76
N GLU A 613 -28.05 67.27 30.71
CA GLU A 613 -26.57 67.26 30.69
C GLU A 613 -25.75 66.52 31.79
#